data_AF-A0A356B2M9-F1
#
_entry.id   AF-A0A356B2M9-F1
#
_cell.length_a   1.000
_cell.length_b   1.000
_cell.length_c   1.000
_cell.angle_alpha   90.00
_cell.angle_beta   90.00
_cell.angle_gamma   90.00
#
_symmetry.space_group_name_H-M   'P 1'
#
loop_
_entity.id
_entity.type
_entity.pdbx_description
1 polymer ?
#
loop_
_entity_poly.entity_id
_entity_poly.type
_entity_poly.pdbx_seq_one_letter_code
_entity_poly.pdbx_strand_id
1 'polypeptide(L)'
;MWCTGRNYIKKRKACAPLMISLKYFDLIGMDAQLKQKADQIKNNLTNLNGFNPQKVYVTEYLRSDQKKVFENLVFLSNGVICEVKNFSTEERYTLYKVDSNVAAVQIMKNDHDFKSFNQVSRIHARIIFRYGVDFTLKGTGENCRFLVDLLNTVFFKDLNGAMGGL
;
A
#
# COMPACT_ATOMS: atom_id res chain seq x y z
N MET A 1 14.32 4.21 57.50
CA MET A 1 15.39 4.29 56.49
C MET A 1 14.82 3.65 55.21
N TRP A 2 14.62 4.47 54.16
CA TRP A 2 14.64 4.18 52.70
C TRP A 2 14.15 2.80 52.21
N CYS A 3 13.31 2.60 51.19
CA CYS A 3 12.73 3.47 50.16
C CYS A 3 11.64 2.67 49.41
N THR A 4 10.52 3.34 49.14
CA THR A 4 9.69 3.32 47.92
C THR A 4 9.96 2.29 46.82
N GLY A 5 8.88 1.67 46.33
CA GLY A 5 8.88 0.99 45.02
C GLY A 5 7.51 0.46 44.58
N ARG A 6 6.50 1.34 44.40
CA ARG A 6 5.30 0.98 43.63
C ARG A 6 5.76 0.65 42.20
N ASN A 7 5.67 -0.61 41.82
CA ASN A 7 5.87 -1.01 40.42
C ASN A 7 4.74 -0.41 39.58
N TYR A 8 5.04 0.76 39.01
CA TYR A 8 4.36 1.29 37.84
C TYR A 8 4.52 0.27 36.72
N ILE A 9 3.53 -0.59 36.53
CA ILE A 9 3.30 -1.18 35.22
C ILE A 9 2.99 0.02 34.32
N LYS A 10 4.03 0.52 33.65
CA LYS A 10 3.93 1.45 32.54
C LYS A 10 2.90 0.85 31.61
N LYS A 11 1.67 1.39 31.62
CA LYS A 11 0.79 1.36 30.47
C LYS A 11 1.67 1.81 29.31
N ARG A 12 2.17 0.86 28.52
CA ARG A 12 2.68 1.17 27.19
C ARG A 12 1.53 1.93 26.56
N LYS A 13 1.72 3.23 26.33
CA LYS A 13 0.92 3.95 25.35
C LYS A 13 1.01 3.07 24.11
N ALA A 14 -0.03 2.30 23.84
CA ALA A 14 -0.21 1.73 22.53
C ALA A 14 -0.10 2.94 21.62
N CYS A 15 0.97 2.99 20.81
CA CYS A 15 1.01 3.87 19.67
C CYS A 15 -0.33 3.69 18.99
N ALA A 16 -1.04 4.81 18.80
CA ALA A 16 -2.31 4.82 18.11
C ALA A 16 -2.19 3.89 16.89
N PRO A 17 -3.17 2.99 16.65
CA PRO A 17 -3.17 2.23 15.41
C PRO A 17 -3.03 3.26 14.31
N LEU A 18 -1.99 3.13 13.48
CA LEU A 18 -1.78 4.03 12.36
C LEU A 18 -3.05 3.94 11.52
N MET A 19 -3.94 4.92 11.70
CA MET A 19 -5.10 5.10 10.87
C MET A 19 -4.53 5.23 9.47
N ILE A 20 -4.77 4.21 8.68
CA ILE A 20 -4.83 4.28 7.24
C ILE A 20 -6.17 4.99 6.88
N SER A 21 -6.55 6.05 7.61
CA SER A 21 -6.48 7.48 7.29
C SER A 21 -7.45 7.84 6.18
N LEU A 22 -8.69 8.18 6.56
CA LEU A 22 -9.70 8.88 5.75
C LEU A 22 -9.08 9.90 4.78
N LYS A 23 -8.02 10.61 5.23
CA LYS A 23 -7.30 11.59 4.41
C LYS A 23 -6.70 11.03 3.12
N TYR A 24 -6.22 9.78 3.08
CA TYR A 24 -5.62 9.24 1.84
C TYR A 24 -6.68 9.07 0.75
N PHE A 25 -7.80 8.43 1.09
CA PHE A 25 -8.90 8.25 0.15
C PHE A 25 -9.53 9.58 -0.27
N ASP A 26 -9.57 10.57 0.63
CA ASP A 26 -9.97 11.93 0.29
C ASP A 26 -9.01 12.58 -0.72
N LEU A 27 -7.69 12.48 -0.50
CA LEU A 27 -6.67 13.08 -1.36
C LEU A 27 -6.67 12.51 -2.78
N ILE A 28 -7.00 11.24 -2.95
CA ILE A 28 -7.11 10.61 -4.28
C ILE A 28 -8.48 10.80 -4.92
N GLY A 29 -9.44 11.42 -4.20
CA GLY A 29 -10.78 11.71 -4.70
C GLY A 29 -11.73 10.52 -4.74
N MET A 30 -11.55 9.53 -3.85
CA MET A 30 -12.45 8.38 -3.76
C MET A 30 -13.80 8.79 -3.18
N ASP A 31 -14.89 8.22 -3.67
CA ASP A 31 -16.24 8.50 -3.15
C ASP A 31 -16.51 7.78 -1.81
N ALA A 32 -17.58 8.20 -1.13
CA ALA A 32 -17.91 7.70 0.20
C ALA A 32 -18.28 6.20 0.22
N GLN A 33 -18.92 5.70 -0.83
CA GLN A 33 -19.35 4.30 -0.91
C GLN A 33 -18.14 3.38 -1.05
N LEU A 34 -17.19 3.73 -1.92
CA LEU A 34 -15.94 2.98 -2.07
C LEU A 34 -15.05 3.04 -0.82
N LYS A 35 -15.01 4.19 -0.12
CA LYS A 35 -14.32 4.30 1.18
C LYS A 35 -14.88 3.32 2.20
N GLN A 36 -16.21 3.31 2.36
CA GLN A 36 -16.87 2.41 3.29
C GLN A 36 -16.58 0.94 2.94
N LYS A 37 -16.59 0.59 1.65
CA LYS A 37 -16.25 -0.75 1.20
C LYS A 37 -14.79 -1.12 1.50
N ALA A 38 -13.85 -0.20 1.27
CA ALA A 38 -12.45 -0.41 1.60
C ALA A 38 -12.22 -0.65 3.10
N ASP A 39 -12.94 0.07 3.96
CA ASP A 39 -12.90 -0.13 5.42
C ASP A 39 -13.49 -1.47 5.83
N GLN A 40 -14.60 -1.90 5.21
CA GLN A 40 -15.17 -3.24 5.46
C GLN A 40 -14.19 -4.35 5.08
N ILE A 41 -13.57 -4.26 3.90
CA ILE A 41 -12.54 -5.21 3.44
C ILE A 41 -11.37 -5.25 4.41
N LYS A 42 -10.86 -4.08 4.84
CA LYS A 42 -9.78 -3.98 5.82
C LYS A 42 -10.13 -4.69 7.12
N ASN A 43 -11.34 -4.47 7.64
CA ASN A 43 -11.78 -5.12 8.88
C ASN A 43 -11.89 -6.63 8.70
N ASN A 44 -12.43 -7.10 7.57
CA ASN A 44 -12.51 -8.53 7.27
C ASN A 44 -11.11 -9.18 7.20
N LEU A 45 -10.12 -8.49 6.65
CA LEU A 45 -8.74 -8.98 6.57
C LEU A 45 -8.11 -9.21 7.95
N THR A 46 -8.55 -8.51 9.00
CA THR A 46 -8.05 -8.76 10.37
C THR A 46 -8.50 -10.10 10.95
N ASN A 47 -9.50 -10.75 10.34
CA ASN A 47 -9.91 -12.11 10.70
C ASN A 47 -8.97 -13.18 10.09
N LEU A 48 -8.13 -12.81 9.11
CA LEU A 48 -7.09 -13.71 8.62
C LEU A 48 -5.93 -13.71 9.63
N ASN A 49 -5.76 -14.84 10.32
CA ASN A 49 -4.76 -14.98 11.37
C ASN A 49 -3.36 -14.55 10.88
N GLY A 50 -2.73 -13.63 11.61
CA GLY A 50 -1.40 -13.10 11.30
C GLY A 50 -1.35 -11.96 10.26
N PHE A 51 -2.46 -11.60 9.63
CA PHE A 51 -2.51 -10.43 8.73
C PHE A 51 -3.09 -9.22 9.45
N ASN A 52 -2.25 -8.20 9.66
CA ASN A 52 -2.67 -6.92 10.23
C ASN A 52 -2.33 -5.78 9.27
N PRO A 53 -3.31 -5.23 8.53
CA PRO A 53 -3.06 -4.15 7.58
C PRO A 53 -2.43 -2.93 8.27
N GLN A 54 -1.22 -2.56 7.86
CA GLN A 54 -0.48 -1.39 8.36
C GLN A 54 -0.52 -0.20 7.39
N LYS A 55 -0.61 -0.48 6.09
CA LYS A 55 -0.76 0.53 5.03
C LYS A 55 -1.77 0.05 3.98
N VAL A 56 -2.38 0.99 3.28
CA VAL A 56 -3.17 0.72 2.08
C VAL A 56 -2.65 1.58 0.94
N TYR A 57 -2.79 1.06 -0.27
CA TYR A 57 -2.68 1.79 -1.52
C TYR A 57 -3.83 1.38 -2.44
N VAL A 58 -4.31 2.30 -3.27
CA VAL A 58 -5.35 2.02 -4.26
C VAL A 58 -4.73 2.09 -5.64
N THR A 59 -4.77 1.00 -6.39
CA THR A 59 -4.47 1.02 -7.81
C THR A 59 -5.62 1.66 -8.56
N GLU A 60 -5.31 2.61 -9.44
CA GLU A 60 -6.31 3.33 -10.23
C GLU A 60 -5.78 3.72 -11.61
N TYR A 61 -6.70 4.09 -12.50
CA TYR A 61 -6.38 4.67 -13.80
C TYR A 61 -7.46 5.66 -14.24
N LEU A 62 -7.14 6.51 -15.22
CA LEU A 62 -8.14 7.34 -15.89
C LEU A 62 -8.66 6.62 -17.14
N ARG A 63 -9.98 6.63 -17.30
CA ARG A 63 -10.64 6.27 -18.55
C ARG A 63 -10.51 7.39 -19.58
N SER A 64 -10.91 7.09 -20.82
CA SER A 64 -10.91 8.06 -21.93
C SER A 64 -11.76 9.31 -21.65
N ASP A 65 -12.80 9.19 -20.82
CA ASP A 65 -13.66 10.30 -20.37
C ASP A 65 -13.07 11.09 -19.19
N GLN A 66 -11.78 10.87 -18.88
CA GLN A 66 -11.06 11.46 -17.74
C GLN A 66 -11.63 11.08 -16.36
N LYS A 67 -12.56 10.13 -16.27
CA LYS A 67 -13.03 9.62 -14.99
C LYS A 67 -12.05 8.61 -14.42
N LYS A 68 -11.83 8.74 -13.14
CA LYS A 68 -10.96 7.88 -12.36
C LYS A 68 -11.67 6.57 -12.02
N VAL A 69 -11.00 5.45 -12.26
CA VAL A 69 -11.45 4.12 -11.89
C VAL A 69 -10.51 3.59 -10.82
N PHE A 70 -11.06 3.34 -9.63
CA PHE A 70 -10.36 2.68 -8.54
C PHE A 70 -10.49 1.16 -8.75
N GLU A 71 -9.36 0.51 -9.08
CA GLU A 71 -9.33 -0.86 -9.58
C GLU A 71 -9.11 -1.85 -8.43
N ASN A 72 -7.98 -1.75 -7.72
CA ASN A 72 -7.60 -2.70 -6.68
C ASN A 72 -7.28 -2.00 -5.36
N LEU A 73 -7.58 -2.65 -4.24
CA LEU A 73 -7.02 -2.30 -2.94
C LEU A 73 -5.78 -3.13 -2.67
N VAL A 74 -4.76 -2.49 -2.10
CA VAL A 74 -3.49 -3.12 -1.78
C VAL A 74 -3.19 -2.85 -0.33
N PHE A 75 -3.36 -3.85 0.51
CA PHE A 75 -3.01 -3.79 1.92
C PHE A 75 -1.62 -4.35 2.15
N LEU A 76 -0.83 -3.66 2.97
CA LEU A 76 0.50 -4.09 3.36
C LEU A 76 0.53 -4.44 4.84
N SER A 77 1.05 -5.62 5.15
CA SER A 77 1.40 -6.11 6.47
C SER A 77 2.88 -6.52 6.46
N ASN A 78 3.50 -6.72 7.63
CA ASN A 78 4.91 -7.09 7.75
C ASN A 78 5.28 -8.26 6.81
N GLY A 79 6.02 -7.99 5.73
CA GLY A 79 6.49 -8.99 4.77
C GLY A 79 5.44 -9.57 3.81
N VAL A 80 4.17 -9.13 3.89
CA VAL A 80 3.05 -9.64 3.10
C VAL A 80 2.22 -8.50 2.51
N ILE A 81 1.93 -8.60 1.21
CA ILE A 81 0.97 -7.75 0.52
C ILE A 81 -0.30 -8.54 0.26
N CYS A 82 -1.46 -7.95 0.53
CA CYS A 82 -2.75 -8.47 0.10
C CYS A 82 -3.35 -7.52 -0.94
N GLU A 83 -3.52 -8.01 -2.16
CA GLU A 83 -4.26 -7.32 -3.21
C GLU A 83 -5.70 -7.84 -3.25
N VAL A 84 -6.66 -6.92 -3.27
CA VAL A 84 -8.07 -7.19 -3.49
C VAL A 84 -8.44 -6.63 -4.85
N LYS A 85 -8.53 -7.53 -5.84
CA LYS A 85 -8.73 -7.14 -7.24
C LYS A 85 -10.18 -6.78 -7.51
N ASN A 86 -10.38 -5.72 -8.29
CA ASN A 86 -11.70 -5.20 -8.69
C ASN A 86 -12.64 -4.92 -7.51
N PHE A 87 -12.10 -4.39 -6.41
CA PHE A 87 -12.78 -4.32 -5.11
C PHE A 87 -14.14 -3.60 -5.16
N SER A 88 -14.40 -2.75 -6.15
CA SER A 88 -15.72 -2.13 -6.35
C SER A 88 -16.82 -3.15 -6.69
N THR A 89 -16.48 -4.22 -7.43
CA THR A 89 -17.45 -5.19 -7.98
C THR A 89 -17.22 -6.63 -7.51
N GLU A 90 -15.98 -7.07 -7.35
CA GLU A 90 -15.60 -8.41 -6.90
C GLU A 90 -14.52 -8.29 -5.81
N GLU A 91 -14.45 -9.23 -4.88
CA GLU A 91 -13.40 -9.25 -3.86
C GLU A 91 -12.49 -10.47 -4.04
N ARG A 92 -11.61 -10.41 -5.05
CA ARG A 92 -10.62 -11.48 -5.27
C ARG A 92 -9.33 -11.15 -4.55
N TYR A 93 -9.04 -11.92 -3.51
CA TYR A 93 -7.87 -11.74 -2.66
C TYR A 93 -6.66 -12.49 -3.24
N THR A 94 -5.51 -11.83 -3.30
CA THR A 94 -4.22 -12.46 -3.62
C THR A 94 -3.18 -11.97 -2.62
N LEU A 95 -2.47 -12.90 -1.98
CA LEU A 95 -1.43 -12.57 -1.00
C LEU A 95 -0.05 -12.89 -1.58
N TYR A 96 0.86 -11.92 -1.47
CA TYR A 96 2.23 -12.00 -1.96
C TYR A 96 3.19 -11.88 -0.78
N LYS A 97 4.17 -12.78 -0.70
CA LYS A 97 5.32 -12.62 0.19
C LYS A 97 6.33 -11.70 -0.48
N VAL A 98 6.73 -10.63 0.21
CA VAL A 98 7.64 -9.61 -0.34
C VAL A 98 9.05 -9.75 0.21
N ASP A 99 9.22 -10.27 1.42
CA ASP A 99 10.52 -10.30 2.13
C ASP A 99 11.61 -11.04 1.34
N SER A 100 12.60 -10.28 0.89
CA SER A 100 13.76 -10.65 0.06
C SER A 100 13.39 -11.34 -1.25
N ASN A 101 12.22 -11.00 -1.81
CA ASN A 101 11.61 -11.73 -2.91
C ASN A 101 11.41 -10.86 -4.17
N VAL A 102 11.64 -9.55 -4.11
CA VAL A 102 11.59 -8.69 -5.30
C VAL A 102 12.81 -9.01 -6.18
N ALA A 103 12.55 -9.39 -7.42
CA ALA A 103 13.57 -9.68 -8.43
C ALA A 103 13.80 -8.48 -9.35
N ALA A 104 12.73 -7.79 -9.73
CA ALA A 104 12.82 -6.60 -10.56
C ALA A 104 11.61 -5.67 -10.32
N VAL A 105 11.81 -4.39 -10.61
CA VAL A 105 10.76 -3.38 -10.64
C VAL A 105 10.82 -2.67 -11.99
N GLN A 106 9.78 -2.80 -12.79
CA GLN A 106 9.64 -2.10 -14.08
C GLN A 106 8.71 -0.90 -13.88
N ILE A 107 9.16 0.29 -14.27
CA ILE A 107 8.37 1.52 -14.12
C ILE A 107 8.15 2.15 -15.49
N MET A 108 6.88 2.40 -15.81
CA MET A 108 6.47 3.22 -16.94
C MET A 108 5.86 4.51 -16.39
N LYS A 109 6.22 5.64 -16.99
CA LYS A 109 5.70 6.95 -16.59
C LYS A 109 5.30 7.76 -17.82
N ASN A 110 4.22 8.52 -17.70
CA ASN A 110 3.84 9.54 -18.68
C ASN A 110 3.81 10.90 -17.97
N ASP A 111 4.47 11.89 -18.57
CA ASP A 111 4.52 13.29 -18.09
C ASP A 111 4.84 13.42 -16.59
N HIS A 112 5.95 12.79 -16.19
CA HIS A 112 6.36 12.70 -14.80
C HIS A 112 7.88 12.68 -14.65
N ASP A 113 8.42 13.28 -13.61
CA ASP A 113 9.86 13.34 -13.29
C ASP A 113 10.23 12.67 -11.95
N PHE A 114 9.27 11.98 -11.33
CA PHE A 114 9.38 11.40 -9.98
C PHE A 114 9.46 12.40 -8.82
N LYS A 115 9.26 13.70 -9.08
CA LYS A 115 9.31 14.76 -8.06
C LYS A 115 8.06 15.63 -8.05
N SER A 116 7.56 15.98 -9.22
CA SER A 116 6.39 16.82 -9.43
C SER A 116 5.21 15.96 -9.91
N PHE A 117 4.09 16.10 -9.19
CA PHE A 117 2.88 15.32 -9.42
C PHE A 117 1.78 16.28 -9.84
N ASN A 118 1.30 16.19 -11.07
CA ASN A 118 0.20 17.01 -11.58
C ASN A 118 -0.94 16.12 -12.08
N GLN A 119 -2.09 16.69 -12.44
CA GLN A 119 -3.27 15.92 -12.82
C GLN A 119 -3.07 14.99 -14.04
N VAL A 120 -2.09 15.25 -14.90
CA VAL A 120 -1.80 14.40 -16.08
C VAL A 120 -0.78 13.29 -15.79
N SER A 121 -0.03 13.39 -14.69
CA SER A 121 0.99 12.41 -14.33
C SER A 121 0.44 10.99 -14.19
N ARG A 122 1.07 10.02 -14.83
CA ARG A 122 0.74 8.59 -14.70
C ARG A 122 2.00 7.79 -14.38
N ILE A 123 1.88 6.85 -13.45
CA ILE A 123 2.93 5.87 -13.15
C ILE A 123 2.30 4.49 -13.11
N HIS A 124 2.85 3.57 -13.89
CA HIS A 124 2.58 2.14 -13.79
C HIS A 124 3.86 1.44 -13.33
N ALA A 125 3.77 0.69 -12.25
CA ALA A 125 4.88 -0.09 -11.73
C ALA A 125 4.51 -1.57 -11.71
N ARG A 126 5.32 -2.39 -12.36
CA ARG A 126 5.23 -3.84 -12.32
C ARG A 126 6.34 -4.38 -11.43
N ILE A 127 5.96 -5.00 -10.33
CA ILE A 127 6.86 -5.67 -9.39
C ILE A 127 6.92 -7.13 -9.78
N ILE A 128 8.12 -7.63 -10.03
CA ILE A 128 8.37 -9.02 -10.40
C ILE A 128 9.03 -9.69 -9.22
N PHE A 129 8.43 -10.76 -8.72
CA PHE A 129 8.97 -11.58 -7.65
C PHE A 129 9.79 -12.75 -8.21
N ARG A 130 10.72 -13.30 -7.42
CA ARG A 130 11.67 -14.35 -7.86
C ARG A 130 11.01 -15.62 -8.41
N TYR A 131 9.77 -15.92 -7.99
CA TYR A 131 9.03 -17.11 -8.41
C TYR A 131 8.14 -16.88 -9.65
N GLY A 132 8.41 -15.83 -10.44
CA GLY A 132 7.67 -15.55 -11.68
C GLY A 132 6.28 -14.96 -11.49
N VAL A 133 5.89 -14.66 -10.25
CA VAL A 133 4.67 -13.92 -9.93
C VAL A 133 4.93 -12.44 -10.10
N ASP A 134 3.98 -11.72 -10.70
CA ASP A 134 4.02 -10.28 -10.81
C ASP A 134 2.83 -9.60 -10.12
N PHE A 135 3.06 -8.34 -9.78
CA PHE A 135 2.11 -7.49 -9.09
C PHE A 135 2.18 -6.09 -9.69
N THR A 136 1.03 -5.52 -10.06
CA THR A 136 0.98 -4.24 -10.77
C THR A 136 0.31 -3.17 -9.94
N LEU A 137 0.98 -2.03 -9.84
CA LEU A 137 0.50 -0.83 -9.20
C LEU A 137 0.35 0.28 -10.24
N LYS A 138 -0.75 1.02 -10.17
CA LYS A 138 -1.02 2.15 -11.06
C LYS A 138 -1.44 3.35 -10.22
N GLY A 139 -0.96 4.53 -10.57
CA GLY A 139 -1.31 5.78 -9.94
C GLY A 139 -1.54 6.86 -10.97
N THR A 140 -2.48 7.77 -10.66
CA THR A 140 -2.73 8.97 -11.45
C THR A 140 -2.69 10.20 -10.54
N GLY A 141 -2.18 11.31 -11.05
CA GLY A 141 -2.15 12.58 -10.33
C GLY A 141 -1.47 12.46 -8.97
N GLU A 142 -2.17 12.90 -7.92
CA GLU A 142 -1.70 12.83 -6.54
C GLU A 142 -1.35 11.40 -6.10
N ASN A 143 -2.01 10.38 -6.67
CA ASN A 143 -1.76 9.00 -6.28
C ASN A 143 -0.38 8.49 -6.74
N CYS A 144 0.21 9.12 -7.76
CA CYS A 144 1.58 8.84 -8.19
C CYS A 144 2.59 9.12 -7.07
N ARG A 145 2.35 10.12 -6.20
CA ARG A 145 3.24 10.41 -5.05
C ARG A 145 3.27 9.25 -4.08
N PHE A 146 2.09 8.76 -3.69
CA PHE A 146 1.97 7.63 -2.79
C PHE A 146 2.55 6.34 -3.39
N LEU A 147 2.44 6.17 -4.71
CA LEU A 147 3.08 5.06 -5.41
C LEU A 147 4.61 5.14 -5.33
N VAL A 148 5.21 6.30 -5.60
CA VAL A 148 6.66 6.49 -5.48
C VAL A 148 7.13 6.22 -4.05
N ASP A 149 6.41 6.70 -3.04
CA ASP A 149 6.73 6.43 -1.63
C ASP A 149 6.65 4.93 -1.32
N LEU A 150 5.65 4.24 -1.86
CA LEU A 150 5.51 2.79 -1.70
C LEU A 150 6.66 2.02 -2.36
N LEU A 151 7.05 2.41 -3.58
CA LEU A 151 8.20 1.85 -4.29
C LEU A 151 9.49 2.01 -3.48
N ASN A 152 9.76 3.22 -2.98
CA ASN A 152 10.96 3.51 -2.20
C ASN A 152 11.00 2.74 -0.87
N THR A 153 9.88 2.68 -0.15
CA THR A 153 9.86 2.15 1.24
C THR A 153 9.71 0.64 1.33
N VAL A 154 9.14 0.00 0.31
CA VAL A 154 8.84 -1.44 0.32
C VAL A 154 9.69 -2.16 -0.71
N PHE A 155 9.54 -1.83 -1.99
CA PHE A 155 10.07 -2.65 -3.08
C PHE A 155 11.55 -2.39 -3.37
N PHE A 156 12.00 -1.13 -3.39
CA PHE A 156 13.41 -0.80 -3.59
C PHE A 156 14.26 -1.11 -2.36
N LYS A 157 13.70 -0.98 -1.16
CA LYS A 157 14.37 -1.45 0.05
C LYS A 157 14.69 -2.94 -0.06
N ASP A 158 13.72 -3.74 -0.52
CA ASP A 158 13.89 -5.18 -0.72
C ASP A 158 14.93 -5.48 -1.82
N LEU A 159 14.80 -4.79 -2.96
CA LEU A 159 15.71 -4.93 -4.11
C LEU A 159 17.17 -4.59 -3.73
N ASN A 160 17.39 -3.52 -2.96
CA ASN A 160 18.71 -3.09 -2.53
C ASN A 160 19.26 -3.95 -1.38
N GLY A 161 18.40 -4.46 -0.49
CA GLY A 161 18.80 -5.40 0.56
C GLY A 161 19.44 -6.68 0.02
N ALA A 162 19.03 -7.10 -1.18
CA ALA A 162 19.67 -8.21 -1.90
C ALA A 162 21.07 -7.90 -2.45
N MET A 163 21.46 -6.61 -2.57
CA MET A 163 22.77 -6.18 -3.08
C MET A 163 23.80 -5.89 -1.97
N GLY A 164 23.41 -5.89 -0.69
CA GLY A 164 24.30 -5.60 0.45
C GLY A 164 25.15 -6.79 0.94
N GLY A 165 25.31 -7.83 0.13
CA GLY A 165 26.03 -9.07 0.47
C GLY A 165 27.14 -9.44 -0.51
N LEU A 166 27.82 -8.44 -1.07
CA LEU A 166 29.05 -8.59 -1.88
C LEU A 166 30.20 -7.85 -1.22
#